data_AF-M0ZKY9-F1
#
_entry.id   AF-M0ZKY9-F1
#
_cell.length_a   1.000
_cell.length_b   1.000
_cell.length_c   1.000
_cell.angle_alpha   90.00
_cell.angle_beta   90.00
_cell.angle_gamma   90.00
#
_symmetry.space_group_name_H-M   'P 1'
#
loop_
_entity.id
_entity.type
_entity.pdbx_description
1 polymer ?
#
loop_
_entity_poly.entity_id
_entity_poly.type
_entity_poly.pdbx_seq_one_letter_code
_entity_poly.pdbx_strand_id
1 'polypeptide(L)'
;MERLPTEDKVKRVIFSLNGDSSSGPDGFSGQFFQSCWNIIGEDITNMVRAFFCGQELPRYITHTNLALILKKESIGTFGDLRPISLSTFANKIISKVVQEKMVIILPEIISTNQTSFVRGRSITENVLLAREIIRDIHRRDKLHNVVVKLGMAKAYDRVSWKYLLKVLRCFGFSERIINVVLRLISNNWYSMLVNGQSFGFFQSSRGLKQGDPLSPTLFIIAAEVLSMSLNKLFEDQVFRGYVLGFCPDFLTII
;
A
#
# COMPACT_ATOMS: atom_id res chain seq x y z
N MET A 1 2.93 19.83 7.95
CA MET A 1 3.64 18.52 7.88
C MET A 1 5.17 18.65 7.64
N GLU A 2 5.76 19.83 7.82
CA GLU A 2 7.09 20.17 7.26
C GLU A 2 8.28 20.00 8.21
N ARG A 3 8.03 19.66 9.47
CA ARG A 3 9.11 19.47 10.44
C ARG A 3 9.94 18.22 10.10
N LEU A 4 11.25 18.38 10.15
CA LEU A 4 12.22 17.29 10.02
C LEU A 4 12.01 16.27 11.14
N PRO A 5 12.22 14.97 10.89
CA PRO A 5 12.13 13.96 11.93
C PRO A 5 13.14 14.21 13.06
N THR A 6 12.66 14.17 14.30
CA THR A 6 13.53 14.15 15.49
C THR A 6 14.15 12.78 15.67
N GLU A 7 15.25 12.71 16.40
CA GLU A 7 15.90 11.44 16.73
C GLU A 7 14.93 10.49 17.47
N ASP A 8 14.21 10.98 18.48
CA ASP A 8 13.18 10.19 19.18
C ASP A 8 12.10 9.63 18.23
N LYS A 9 11.74 10.40 17.20
CA LYS A 9 10.77 9.94 16.20
C LYS A 9 11.36 8.81 15.37
N VAL A 10 12.61 8.93 14.92
CA VAL A 10 13.32 7.89 14.17
C VAL A 10 13.51 6.63 15.02
N LYS A 11 13.93 6.78 16.27
CA LYS A 11 14.06 5.69 17.24
C LYS A 11 12.74 4.95 17.41
N ARG A 12 11.64 5.67 17.71
CA ARG A 12 10.31 5.04 17.84
C ARG A 12 9.91 4.26 16.58
N VAL A 13 10.19 4.80 15.40
CA VAL A 13 9.92 4.10 14.13
C VAL A 13 10.70 2.80 14.05
N ILE A 14 12.00 2.80 14.32
CA ILE A 14 12.86 1.61 14.28
C ILE A 14 12.36 0.52 15.23
N PHE A 15 11.99 0.91 16.45
CA PHE A 15 11.49 -0.02 17.47
C PHE A 15 10.04 -0.46 17.21
N SER A 16 9.29 0.24 16.35
CA SER A 16 7.95 -0.20 15.91
C SER A 16 7.99 -1.20 14.75
N LEU A 17 9.10 -1.27 14.01
CA LEU A 17 9.30 -2.20 12.91
C LEU A 17 9.68 -3.58 13.45
N ASN A 18 9.27 -4.63 12.74
CA ASN A 18 9.59 -6.00 13.13
C ASN A 18 11.12 -6.27 12.98
N GLY A 19 11.79 -6.48 14.12
CA GLY A 19 13.21 -6.78 14.20
C GLY A 19 13.59 -8.08 13.47
N ASP A 20 12.70 -9.06 13.51
CA ASP A 20 12.88 -10.42 12.95
C ASP A 20 12.50 -10.50 11.47
N SER A 21 12.10 -9.39 10.86
CA SER A 21 11.79 -9.36 9.43
C SER A 21 13.04 -9.67 8.59
N SER A 22 12.83 -10.37 7.49
CA SER A 22 13.91 -10.68 6.54
C SER A 22 14.63 -9.42 6.08
N SER A 23 15.96 -9.48 6.09
CA SER A 23 16.84 -8.41 5.63
C SER A 23 16.75 -8.18 4.13
N GLY A 24 17.21 -7.01 3.71
CA GLY A 24 17.39 -6.71 2.29
C GLY A 24 18.69 -7.32 1.75
N PRO A 25 19.12 -6.87 0.56
CA PRO A 25 20.38 -7.31 -0.05
C PRO A 25 21.64 -7.00 0.79
N ASP A 26 21.54 -6.06 1.72
CA ASP A 26 22.61 -5.62 2.62
C ASP A 26 22.83 -6.56 3.83
N GLY A 27 21.91 -7.50 4.07
CA GLY A 27 22.00 -8.46 5.16
C GLY A 27 21.64 -7.91 6.55
N PHE A 28 21.46 -6.60 6.72
CA PHE A 28 21.12 -6.00 8.00
C PHE A 28 19.63 -6.14 8.33
N SER A 29 19.31 -6.90 9.39
CA SER A 29 17.96 -7.07 9.91
C SER A 29 17.56 -5.91 10.84
N GLY A 30 16.29 -5.84 11.24
CA GLY A 30 15.85 -4.83 12.20
C GLY A 30 16.48 -4.96 13.59
N GLN A 31 16.83 -6.18 13.99
CA GLN A 31 17.55 -6.43 15.25
C GLN A 31 18.90 -5.70 15.30
N PHE A 32 19.61 -5.60 14.18
CA PHE A 32 20.86 -4.83 14.10
C PHE A 32 20.62 -3.35 14.45
N PHE A 33 19.62 -2.73 13.82
CA PHE A 33 19.30 -1.31 14.06
C PHE A 33 18.79 -1.05 15.48
N GLN A 34 18.05 -1.99 16.06
CA GLN A 34 17.54 -1.89 17.43
C GLN A 34 18.65 -2.07 18.47
N SER A 35 19.52 -3.07 18.28
CA SER A 35 20.60 -3.39 19.22
C SER A 35 21.74 -2.36 19.17
N CYS A 36 22.09 -1.89 17.97
CA CYS A 36 23.20 -0.96 17.75
C CYS A 36 22.76 0.52 17.77
N TRP A 37 21.52 0.83 18.19
CA TRP A 37 20.99 2.20 18.15
C TRP A 37 21.89 3.23 18.83
N ASN A 38 22.49 2.90 19.96
CA ASN A 38 23.38 3.80 20.69
C ASN A 38 24.69 4.13 19.93
N ILE A 39 25.01 3.37 18.88
CA ILE A 39 26.19 3.57 18.04
C ILE A 39 25.80 4.27 16.74
N ILE A 40 24.75 3.79 16.04
CA ILE A 40 24.40 4.26 14.68
C ILE A 40 23.23 5.26 14.66
N GLY A 41 22.61 5.56 15.80
CA GLY A 41 21.35 6.30 15.85
C GLY A 41 21.43 7.71 15.27
N GLU A 42 22.55 8.39 15.50
CA GLU A 42 22.83 9.71 14.94
C GLU A 42 22.94 9.66 13.41
N ASP A 43 23.73 8.73 12.87
CA ASP A 43 23.93 8.56 11.42
C ASP A 43 22.62 8.24 10.70
N ILE A 44 21.83 7.31 11.26
CA ILE A 44 20.52 6.95 10.68
C ILE A 44 19.57 8.14 10.73
N THR A 45 19.58 8.92 11.81
CA THR A 45 18.76 10.13 11.92
C THR A 45 19.18 11.18 10.90
N ASN A 46 20.49 11.39 10.71
CA ASN A 46 21.04 12.32 9.73
C ASN A 46 20.72 11.89 8.30
N MET A 47 20.81 10.60 7.98
CA MET A 47 20.38 10.03 6.70
C MET A 47 18.89 10.31 6.43
N VAL A 48 18.02 10.05 7.42
CA VAL A 48 16.58 10.34 7.30
C VAL A 48 16.37 11.84 7.05
N ARG A 49 16.98 12.72 7.84
CA ARG A 49 16.86 14.18 7.67
C ARG A 49 17.35 14.64 6.30
N ALA A 50 18.51 14.16 5.85
CA ALA A 50 19.08 14.47 4.55
C ALA A 50 18.11 14.11 3.41
N PHE A 51 17.47 12.93 3.48
CA PHE A 51 16.45 12.53 2.53
C PHE A 51 15.25 13.50 2.51
N PHE A 52 14.74 13.90 3.68
CA PHE A 52 13.67 14.90 3.80
C PHE A 52 14.10 16.32 3.36
N CYS A 53 15.39 16.59 3.29
CA CYS A 53 15.98 17.83 2.75
C CYS A 53 16.26 17.78 1.24
N GLY A 54 15.97 16.67 0.55
CA GLY A 54 16.10 16.58 -0.91
C GLY A 54 17.23 15.68 -1.40
N GLN A 55 18.08 15.17 -0.51
CA GLN A 55 19.15 14.26 -0.89
C GLN A 55 18.58 12.92 -1.41
N GLU A 56 19.22 12.36 -2.44
CA GLU A 56 18.85 11.05 -2.97
C GLU A 56 19.43 9.92 -2.12
N LEU A 57 18.70 8.79 -2.08
CA LEU A 57 19.23 7.59 -1.45
C LEU A 57 20.18 6.87 -2.42
N PRO A 58 21.36 6.44 -1.94
CA PRO A 58 22.28 5.67 -2.76
C PRO A 58 21.66 4.34 -3.17
N ARG A 59 22.08 3.83 -4.33
CA ARG A 59 21.53 2.60 -4.92
C ARG A 59 21.54 1.42 -3.96
N TYR A 60 22.60 1.30 -3.15
CA TYR A 60 22.75 0.27 -2.12
C TYR A 60 21.58 0.24 -1.12
N ILE A 61 21.11 1.41 -0.65
CA ILE A 61 19.97 1.50 0.27
C ILE A 61 18.65 1.21 -0.46
N THR A 62 18.54 1.60 -1.72
CA THR A 62 17.31 1.41 -2.52
C THR A 62 17.20 0.03 -3.18
N HIS A 63 18.25 -0.78 -3.09
CA HIS A 63 18.26 -2.12 -3.65
C HIS A 63 17.32 -3.03 -2.86
N THR A 64 16.50 -3.78 -3.59
CA THR A 64 15.43 -4.61 -3.06
C THR A 64 15.45 -5.96 -3.77
N ASN A 65 15.48 -7.05 -3.00
CA ASN A 65 15.30 -8.38 -3.58
C ASN A 65 13.81 -8.67 -3.77
N LEU A 66 13.41 -9.16 -4.93
CA LEU A 66 12.07 -9.66 -5.21
C LEU A 66 12.06 -11.17 -4.98
N ALA A 67 11.47 -11.59 -3.87
CA ALA A 67 11.20 -13.00 -3.57
C ALA A 67 9.83 -13.40 -4.13
N LEU A 68 9.74 -14.55 -4.79
CA LEU A 68 8.49 -15.07 -5.34
C LEU A 68 7.86 -16.08 -4.37
N ILE A 69 6.68 -15.77 -3.85
CA ILE A 69 5.91 -16.67 -2.98
C ILE A 69 4.78 -17.31 -3.79
N LEU A 70 4.56 -18.61 -3.60
CA LEU A 70 3.47 -19.36 -4.21
C LEU A 70 2.11 -18.86 -3.68
N LYS A 71 1.16 -18.56 -4.58
CA LYS A 71 -0.23 -18.28 -4.19
C LYS A 71 -1.07 -19.56 -4.04
N LYS A 72 -0.65 -20.64 -4.71
CA LYS A 72 -1.31 -21.94 -4.76
C LYS A 72 -0.26 -23.05 -4.90
N GLU A 73 -0.64 -24.29 -4.61
CA GLU A 73 0.30 -25.42 -4.56
C GLU A 73 0.96 -25.73 -5.91
N SER A 74 0.20 -25.65 -7.01
CA SER A 74 0.70 -25.89 -8.36
C SER A 74 0.94 -24.58 -9.12
N ILE A 75 2.12 -24.40 -9.71
CA ILE A 75 2.43 -23.21 -10.51
C ILE A 75 2.11 -23.53 -11.97
N GLY A 76 1.14 -22.84 -12.56
CA GLY A 76 0.90 -22.90 -14.01
C GLY A 76 1.43 -21.67 -14.75
N THR A 77 1.42 -20.50 -14.08
CA THR A 77 1.84 -19.23 -14.67
C THR A 77 2.55 -18.34 -13.65
N PHE A 78 3.30 -17.33 -14.11
CA PHE A 78 3.81 -16.27 -13.24
C PHE A 78 2.71 -15.48 -12.50
N GLY A 79 1.44 -15.59 -12.92
CA GLY A 79 0.30 -15.03 -12.19
C GLY A 79 0.06 -15.70 -10.84
N ASP A 80 0.50 -16.96 -10.70
CA ASP A 80 0.38 -17.77 -9.49
C ASP A 80 1.47 -17.45 -8.45
N LEU A 81 2.40 -16.57 -8.81
CA LEU A 81 3.46 -16.08 -7.94
C LEU A 81 3.11 -14.70 -7.40
N ARG A 82 3.48 -14.46 -6.15
CA ARG A 82 3.35 -13.20 -5.46
C ARG A 82 4.76 -12.63 -5.21
N PRO A 83 5.14 -11.54 -5.89
CA PRO A 83 6.41 -10.89 -5.61
C PRO A 83 6.34 -10.16 -4.28
N ILE A 84 7.24 -10.48 -3.36
CA ILE A 84 7.47 -9.76 -2.11
C ILE A 84 8.80 -9.00 -2.22
N SER A 85 8.75 -7.71 -1.86
CA SER A 85 9.88 -6.81 -1.85
C SER A 85 10.63 -6.89 -0.51
N LEU A 86 11.84 -7.43 -0.56
CA LEU A 86 12.80 -7.46 0.55
C LEU A 86 13.72 -6.24 0.42
N SER A 87 13.23 -5.08 0.84
CA SER A 87 14.03 -3.84 0.88
C SER A 87 14.94 -3.80 2.10
N THR A 88 16.05 -3.05 1.99
CA THR A 88 16.90 -2.73 3.14
C THR A 88 16.08 -2.16 4.30
N PHE A 89 16.51 -2.45 5.53
CA PHE A 89 15.81 -1.94 6.70
C PHE A 89 15.93 -0.40 6.79
N ALA A 90 17.05 0.17 6.34
CA ALA A 90 17.23 1.62 6.19
C ALA A 90 16.14 2.27 5.31
N ASN A 91 15.81 1.66 4.16
CA ASN A 91 14.72 2.14 3.30
C ASN A 91 13.35 2.01 3.99
N LYS A 92 13.10 0.89 4.68
CA LYS A 92 11.87 0.65 5.46
C LYS A 92 11.68 1.71 6.56
N ILE A 93 12.74 2.16 7.23
CA ILE A 93 12.69 3.23 8.24
C ILE A 93 12.15 4.51 7.61
N ILE A 94 12.72 4.96 6.49
CA ILE A 94 12.29 6.20 5.81
C ILE A 94 10.84 6.08 5.34
N SER A 95 10.50 4.95 4.70
CA SER A 95 9.13 4.64 4.27
C SER A 95 8.15 4.71 5.45
N LYS A 96 8.50 4.10 6.59
CA LYS A 96 7.69 4.11 7.81
C LYS A 96 7.54 5.52 8.41
N VAL A 97 8.59 6.34 8.43
CA VAL A 97 8.50 7.75 8.87
C VAL A 97 7.51 8.53 8.01
N VAL A 98 7.50 8.33 6.69
CA VAL A 98 6.53 8.97 5.78
C VAL A 98 5.13 8.43 6.03
N GLN A 99 4.99 7.10 6.18
CA GLN A 99 3.71 6.46 6.44
C GLN A 99 3.05 6.99 7.71
N GLU A 100 3.79 7.10 8.82
CA GLU A 100 3.24 7.63 10.08
C GLU A 100 2.75 9.07 9.98
N LYS A 101 3.30 9.87 9.07
CA LYS A 101 2.81 11.23 8.79
C LYS A 101 1.50 11.19 8.00
N MET A 102 1.40 10.29 7.01
CA MET A 102 0.23 10.21 6.13
C MET A 102 -0.98 9.55 6.80
N VAL A 103 -0.77 8.57 7.68
CA VAL A 103 -1.89 7.81 8.27
C VAL A 103 -2.79 8.63 9.18
N ILE A 104 -2.30 9.76 9.69
CA ILE A 104 -3.05 10.63 10.61
C ILE A 104 -4.31 11.18 9.94
N ILE A 105 -4.23 11.50 8.64
CA ILE A 105 -5.34 12.11 7.89
C ILE A 105 -6.22 11.09 7.18
N LEU A 106 -5.84 9.81 7.16
CA LEU A 106 -6.62 8.77 6.48
C LEU A 106 -8.07 8.65 6.97
N PRO A 107 -8.38 8.74 8.28
CA PRO A 107 -9.77 8.65 8.73
C PRO A 107 -10.67 9.76 8.16
N GLU A 108 -10.10 10.92 7.80
CA GLU A 108 -10.82 12.07 7.26
C GLU A 108 -11.02 11.99 5.74
N ILE A 109 -10.06 11.41 5.01
CA ILE A 109 -10.07 11.39 3.53
C ILE A 109 -10.54 10.07 2.92
N ILE A 110 -10.61 8.99 3.70
CA ILE A 110 -11.00 7.65 3.23
C ILE A 110 -12.44 7.37 3.64
N SER A 111 -13.29 7.03 2.66
CA SER A 111 -14.70 6.64 2.85
C SER A 111 -14.87 5.60 3.96
N THR A 112 -15.95 5.70 4.74
CA THR A 112 -16.25 4.79 5.86
C THR A 112 -16.31 3.32 5.45
N ASN A 113 -16.71 3.05 4.20
CA ASN A 113 -16.86 1.71 3.64
C ASN A 113 -15.51 0.99 3.43
N GLN A 114 -14.40 1.74 3.47
CA GLN A 114 -13.04 1.21 3.41
C GLN A 114 -12.49 1.05 4.84
N THR A 115 -12.59 -0.16 5.39
CA THR A 115 -12.15 -0.46 6.78
C THR A 115 -10.71 -0.94 6.88
N SER A 116 -10.12 -1.44 5.79
CA SER A 116 -8.75 -1.97 5.81
C SER A 116 -7.71 -0.86 5.76
N PHE A 117 -6.64 -1.01 6.57
CA PHE A 117 -5.48 -0.11 6.68
C PHE A 117 -5.78 1.32 7.15
N VAL A 118 -6.95 1.56 7.74
CA VAL A 118 -7.31 2.82 8.41
C VAL A 118 -7.36 2.58 9.90
N ARG A 119 -6.68 3.43 10.69
CA ARG A 119 -6.62 3.28 12.14
C ARG A 119 -8.03 3.42 12.74
N GLY A 120 -8.37 2.50 13.65
CA GLY A 120 -9.65 2.53 14.37
C GLY A 120 -10.82 1.88 13.63
N ARG A 121 -10.59 1.30 12.44
CA ARG A 121 -11.61 0.53 11.69
C ARG A 121 -11.34 -0.96 11.78
N SER A 122 -12.40 -1.77 11.77
CA SER A 122 -12.30 -3.23 11.92
C SER A 122 -12.82 -3.95 10.69
N ILE A 123 -12.11 -4.99 10.24
CA ILE A 123 -12.57 -5.84 9.14
C ILE A 123 -13.90 -6.55 9.47
N THR A 124 -14.20 -6.74 10.77
CA THR A 124 -15.46 -7.32 11.23
C THR A 124 -16.66 -6.50 10.75
N GLU A 125 -16.53 -5.18 10.63
CA GLU A 125 -17.59 -4.31 10.12
C GLU A 125 -17.96 -4.65 8.67
N ASN A 126 -16.96 -4.91 7.82
CA ASN A 126 -17.21 -5.33 6.43
C ASN A 126 -17.87 -6.70 6.34
N VAL A 127 -17.52 -7.63 7.25
CA VAL A 127 -18.16 -8.96 7.31
C VAL A 127 -19.63 -8.82 7.70
N LEU A 128 -19.93 -7.98 8.69
CA LEU A 128 -21.30 -7.71 9.12
C LEU A 128 -22.10 -7.01 8.00
N LEU A 129 -21.52 -6.00 7.35
CA LEU A 129 -22.15 -5.31 6.23
C LEU A 129 -22.44 -6.27 5.06
N ALA A 130 -21.50 -7.15 4.70
CA ALA A 130 -21.71 -8.14 3.66
C ALA A 130 -22.85 -9.12 4.02
N ARG A 131 -22.94 -9.55 5.28
CA ARG A 131 -24.05 -10.40 5.76
C ARG A 131 -25.39 -9.68 5.68
N GLU A 132 -25.44 -8.41 6.05
CA GLU A 132 -26.64 -7.57 5.97
C GLU A 132 -27.11 -7.44 4.52
N ILE A 133 -26.19 -7.13 3.58
CA ILE A 133 -26.46 -7.03 2.15
C ILE A 133 -27.02 -8.35 1.60
N ILE A 134 -26.38 -9.48 1.93
CA ILE A 134 -26.84 -10.81 1.49
C ILE A 134 -28.24 -11.09 2.03
N ARG A 135 -28.51 -10.81 3.30
CA ARG A 135 -29.84 -11.01 3.90
C ARG A 135 -30.90 -10.17 3.20
N ASP A 136 -30.59 -8.92 2.90
CA ASP A 136 -31.49 -7.98 2.23
C ASP A 136 -31.83 -8.38 0.78
N ILE A 137 -30.91 -9.06 0.08
CA ILE A 137 -31.17 -9.59 -1.27
C ILE A 137 -32.16 -10.74 -1.25
N HIS A 138 -32.19 -11.55 -0.18
CA HIS A 138 -33.09 -12.70 -0.05
C HIS A 138 -34.53 -12.31 0.36
N ARG A 139 -34.79 -11.02 0.60
CA ARG A 139 -36.11 -10.50 0.98
C ARG A 139 -37.04 -10.44 -0.24
N ARG A 140 -38.12 -11.23 -0.20
CA ARG A 140 -39.09 -11.41 -1.31
C ARG A 140 -39.93 -10.16 -1.64
N ASP A 141 -39.89 -9.16 -0.77
CA ASP A 141 -40.61 -7.88 -0.86
C ASP A 141 -39.83 -6.78 -1.63
N LYS A 142 -38.58 -7.02 -2.03
CA LYS A 142 -37.74 -6.05 -2.78
C LYS A 142 -37.48 -6.51 -4.23
N LEU A 143 -37.24 -5.53 -5.11
CA LEU A 143 -36.81 -5.75 -6.51
C LEU A 143 -35.54 -6.63 -6.58
N HIS A 144 -35.31 -7.25 -7.74
CA HIS A 144 -34.12 -8.06 -8.02
C HIS A 144 -32.83 -7.27 -7.76
N ASN A 145 -32.01 -7.75 -6.83
CA ASN A 145 -30.75 -7.13 -6.44
C ASN A 145 -29.57 -7.98 -6.93
N VAL A 146 -28.46 -7.34 -7.29
CA VAL A 146 -27.21 -8.01 -7.68
C VAL A 146 -26.06 -7.54 -6.82
N VAL A 147 -25.19 -8.48 -6.44
CA VAL A 147 -23.90 -8.18 -5.80
C VAL A 147 -22.82 -8.33 -6.85
N VAL A 148 -21.97 -7.32 -6.96
CA VAL A 148 -20.82 -7.34 -7.85
C VAL A 148 -19.55 -7.44 -7.02
N LYS A 149 -18.81 -8.54 -7.17
CA LYS A 149 -17.51 -8.73 -6.55
C LYS A 149 -16.40 -8.33 -7.52
N LEU A 150 -15.70 -7.25 -7.20
CA LEU A 150 -14.58 -6.76 -8.00
C LEU A 150 -13.23 -7.18 -7.40
N GLY A 151 -12.36 -7.75 -8.23
CA GLY A 151 -10.98 -8.10 -7.87
C GLY A 151 -9.96 -7.28 -8.64
N MET A 152 -8.96 -6.73 -7.96
CA MET A 152 -7.86 -6.01 -8.61
C MET A 152 -6.70 -6.94 -8.95
N ALA A 153 -6.49 -7.21 -10.23
CA ALA A 153 -5.37 -8.03 -10.68
C ALA A 153 -4.02 -7.32 -10.45
N LYS A 154 -3.12 -7.93 -9.66
CA LYS A 154 -1.79 -7.39 -9.33
C LYS A 154 -1.86 -5.96 -8.79
N ALA A 155 -2.72 -5.76 -7.79
CA ALA A 155 -3.12 -4.45 -7.27
C ALA A 155 -1.93 -3.51 -6.96
N TYR A 156 -0.88 -4.01 -6.30
CA TYR A 156 0.32 -3.23 -6.00
C TYR A 156 1.18 -3.00 -7.24
N ASP A 157 1.41 -4.01 -8.08
CA ASP A 157 2.34 -3.93 -9.21
C ASP A 157 1.86 -3.01 -10.36
N ARG A 158 0.56 -2.73 -10.42
CA ARG A 158 -0.06 -1.97 -11.52
C ARG A 158 -0.35 -0.51 -11.21
N VAL A 159 -0.12 -0.03 -9.98
CA VAL A 159 -0.37 1.36 -9.62
C VAL A 159 0.49 2.30 -10.47
N SER A 160 -0.13 3.13 -11.29
CA SER A 160 0.59 4.16 -12.05
C SER A 160 1.07 5.27 -11.11
N TRP A 161 2.38 5.57 -11.12
CA TRP A 161 2.92 6.66 -10.32
C TRP A 161 2.34 8.01 -10.74
N LYS A 162 2.20 8.27 -12.05
CA LYS A 162 1.60 9.53 -12.53
C LYS A 162 0.18 9.72 -12.00
N TYR A 163 -0.62 8.65 -11.99
CA TYR A 163 -1.96 8.65 -11.40
C TYR A 163 -1.91 8.93 -9.90
N LEU A 164 -1.09 8.17 -9.15
CA LEU A 164 -0.95 8.34 -7.70
C LEU A 164 -0.55 9.78 -7.32
N LEU A 165 0.42 10.38 -8.02
CA LEU A 165 0.83 11.77 -7.76
C LEU A 165 -0.32 12.75 -8.02
N LYS A 166 -1.12 12.55 -9.08
CA LYS A 166 -2.30 13.38 -9.34
C LYS A 166 -3.34 13.24 -8.22
N VAL A 167 -3.59 12.01 -7.76
CA VAL A 167 -4.52 11.75 -6.64
C VAL A 167 -4.05 12.44 -5.37
N LEU A 168 -2.76 12.34 -5.02
CA LEU A 168 -2.21 13.04 -3.85
C LEU A 168 -2.39 14.56 -3.95
N ARG A 169 -2.21 15.16 -5.13
CA ARG A 169 -2.50 16.59 -5.34
C ARG A 169 -3.98 16.92 -5.13
N CYS A 170 -4.89 16.09 -5.64
CA CYS A 170 -6.33 16.30 -5.48
C CYS A 170 -6.77 16.21 -4.01
N PHE A 171 -6.13 15.37 -3.20
CA PHE A 171 -6.35 15.31 -1.75
C PHE A 171 -5.66 16.43 -0.96
N GLY A 172 -4.98 17.38 -1.63
CA GLY A 172 -4.38 18.55 -0.99
C GLY A 172 -3.02 18.27 -0.32
N PHE A 173 -2.34 17.16 -0.63
CA PHE A 173 -0.99 16.94 -0.13
C PHE A 173 -0.03 17.98 -0.71
N SER A 174 0.84 18.56 0.13
CA SER A 174 1.87 19.50 -0.30
C SER A 174 2.84 18.87 -1.31
N GLU A 175 3.32 19.63 -2.30
CA GLU A 175 4.32 19.15 -3.28
C GLU A 175 5.58 18.60 -2.61
N ARG A 176 5.97 19.11 -1.44
CA ARG A 176 7.10 18.57 -0.66
C ARG A 176 6.91 17.10 -0.29
N ILE A 177 5.74 16.74 0.25
CA ILE A 177 5.41 15.34 0.60
C ILE A 177 5.26 14.48 -0.66
N ILE A 178 4.65 15.03 -1.71
CA ILE A 178 4.50 14.34 -2.99
C ILE A 178 5.86 14.02 -3.60
N ASN A 179 6.82 14.95 -3.54
CA ASN A 179 8.18 14.73 -3.99
C ASN A 179 8.92 13.67 -3.15
N VAL A 180 8.74 13.68 -1.82
CA VAL A 180 9.27 12.65 -0.93
C VAL A 180 8.71 11.26 -1.29
N VAL A 181 7.40 11.15 -1.51
CA VAL A 181 6.75 9.91 -1.95
C VAL A 181 7.28 9.47 -3.31
N LEU A 182 7.38 10.39 -4.27
CA LEU A 182 7.90 10.10 -5.60
C LEU A 182 9.31 9.52 -5.52
N ARG A 183 10.23 10.19 -4.81
CA ARG A 183 11.62 9.73 -4.63
C ARG A 183 11.68 8.35 -3.96
N LEU A 184 10.79 8.07 -3.00
CA LEU A 184 10.71 6.75 -2.36
C LEU A 184 10.21 5.64 -3.29
N ILE A 185 9.25 5.91 -4.17
CA ILE A 185 8.66 4.87 -5.03
C ILE A 185 9.42 4.71 -6.35
N SER A 186 10.02 5.78 -6.89
CA SER A 186 10.70 5.74 -8.19
C SER A 186 12.16 5.34 -8.12
N ASN A 187 12.87 5.66 -7.05
CA ASN A 187 14.25 5.25 -6.85
C ASN A 187 14.29 3.89 -6.14
N ASN A 188 13.90 2.82 -6.84
CA ASN A 188 14.05 1.45 -6.36
C ASN A 188 14.70 0.59 -7.44
N TRP A 189 15.73 -0.15 -7.03
CA TRP A 189 16.43 -1.11 -7.87
C TRP A 189 16.09 -2.51 -7.39
N TYR A 190 15.79 -3.40 -8.33
CA TYR A 190 15.32 -4.75 -8.05
C TYR A 190 16.28 -5.78 -8.61
N SER A 191 16.45 -6.84 -7.84
CA SER A 191 16.98 -8.11 -8.31
C SER A 191 16.00 -9.22 -7.95
N MET A 192 15.90 -10.25 -8.78
CA MET A 192 15.05 -11.40 -8.50
C MET A 192 15.80 -12.40 -7.63
N LEU A 193 15.19 -12.86 -6.55
CA LEU A 193 15.76 -13.91 -5.70
C LEU A 193 15.32 -15.27 -6.25
N VAL A 194 16.25 -16.03 -6.82
CA VAL A 194 16.03 -17.37 -7.36
C VAL A 194 16.95 -18.33 -6.60
N ASN A 195 16.36 -19.30 -5.90
CA ASN A 195 17.10 -20.29 -5.09
C ASN A 195 18.11 -19.66 -4.11
N GLY A 196 17.73 -18.52 -3.50
CA GLY A 196 18.58 -17.80 -2.54
C GLY A 196 19.66 -16.91 -3.17
N GLN A 197 19.81 -16.92 -4.49
CA GLN A 197 20.76 -16.05 -5.21
C GLN A 197 20.03 -14.91 -5.93
N SER A 198 20.70 -13.75 -6.01
CA SER A 198 20.16 -12.53 -6.60
C SER A 198 20.52 -12.45 -8.09
N PHE A 199 19.51 -12.32 -8.96
CA PHE A 199 19.66 -12.25 -10.41
C PHE A 199 19.07 -10.98 -11.01
N GLY A 200 19.79 -10.43 -11.99
CA GLY A 200 19.41 -9.19 -12.67
C GLY A 200 19.54 -7.95 -11.79
N PHE A 201 19.44 -6.78 -12.41
CA PHE A 201 19.46 -5.49 -11.71
C PHE A 201 18.72 -4.46 -12.55
N PHE A 202 17.46 -4.17 -12.19
CA PHE A 202 16.56 -3.37 -13.01
C PHE A 202 15.71 -2.43 -12.17
N GLN A 203 15.11 -1.43 -12.81
CA GLN A 203 14.18 -0.50 -12.16
C GLN A 203 12.74 -0.82 -12.55
N SER A 204 11.81 -0.45 -11.68
CA SER A 204 10.40 -0.42 -12.04
C SER A 204 10.03 0.95 -12.63
N SER A 205 8.97 0.99 -13.45
CA SER A 205 8.36 2.21 -13.97
C SER A 205 6.98 2.51 -13.35
N ARG A 206 6.48 1.59 -12.52
CA ARG A 206 5.17 1.66 -11.85
C ARG A 206 5.12 0.74 -10.63
N GLY A 207 4.00 0.78 -9.93
CA GLY A 207 3.68 -0.12 -8.84
C GLY A 207 4.24 0.30 -7.50
N LEU A 208 3.85 -0.43 -6.46
CA LEU A 208 4.21 -0.20 -5.08
C LEU A 208 4.86 -1.46 -4.50
N LYS A 209 5.87 -1.28 -3.65
CA LYS A 209 6.63 -2.40 -3.07
C LYS A 209 5.76 -3.22 -2.13
N GLN A 210 5.52 -4.47 -2.45
CA GLN A 210 4.76 -5.34 -1.58
C GLN A 210 5.61 -5.81 -0.40
N GLY A 211 5.24 -5.39 0.83
CA GLY A 211 6.06 -5.58 2.04
C GLY A 211 6.73 -4.30 2.53
N ASP A 212 6.59 -3.20 1.79
CA ASP A 212 7.02 -1.88 2.24
C ASP A 212 5.95 -1.21 3.14
N PRO A 213 6.33 -0.55 4.25
CA PRO A 213 5.38 0.05 5.19
C PRO A 213 4.43 1.10 4.59
N LEU A 214 4.89 1.89 3.61
CA LEU A 214 4.13 3.00 3.02
C LEU A 214 3.15 2.52 1.93
N SER A 215 3.46 1.42 1.26
CA SER A 215 2.68 0.92 0.12
C SER A 215 1.19 0.74 0.40
N PRO A 216 0.73 0.17 1.55
CA PRO A 216 -0.70 0.04 1.83
C PRO A 216 -1.41 1.39 1.92
N THR A 217 -0.78 2.39 2.56
CA THR A 217 -1.33 3.76 2.68
C THR A 217 -1.48 4.44 1.32
N LEU A 218 -0.48 4.32 0.45
CA LEU A 218 -0.58 4.88 -0.91
C LEU A 218 -1.64 4.15 -1.75
N PHE A 219 -1.76 2.84 -1.58
CA PHE A 219 -2.73 2.04 -2.31
C PHE A 219 -4.17 2.43 -1.96
N ILE A 220 -4.50 2.56 -0.67
CA ILE A 220 -5.87 2.94 -0.27
C ILE A 220 -6.22 4.36 -0.72
N ILE A 221 -5.28 5.31 -0.69
CA ILE A 221 -5.50 6.67 -1.21
C ILE A 221 -5.78 6.63 -2.71
N ALA A 222 -5.02 5.82 -3.46
CA ALA A 222 -5.23 5.66 -4.90
C ALA A 222 -6.58 5.00 -5.24
N ALA A 223 -7.01 4.03 -4.43
CA ALA A 223 -8.26 3.30 -4.59
C ALA A 223 -9.49 4.14 -4.17
N GLU A 224 -9.32 5.07 -3.24
CA GLU A 224 -10.41 5.91 -2.72
C GLU A 224 -11.17 6.67 -3.80
N VAL A 225 -10.48 7.06 -4.88
CA VAL A 225 -11.11 7.73 -6.03
C VAL A 225 -12.26 6.91 -6.61
N LEU A 226 -12.15 5.58 -6.61
CA LEU A 226 -13.24 4.70 -7.06
C LEU A 226 -14.44 4.80 -6.12
N SER A 227 -14.22 4.70 -4.81
CA SER A 227 -15.26 4.84 -3.79
C SER A 227 -15.99 6.18 -3.90
N MET A 228 -15.24 7.28 -3.99
CA MET A 228 -15.78 8.62 -4.17
C MET A 228 -16.59 8.76 -5.47
N SER A 229 -16.12 8.15 -6.56
CA SER A 229 -16.82 8.19 -7.85
C SER A 229 -18.14 7.42 -7.80
N LEU A 230 -18.15 6.25 -7.15
CA LEU A 230 -19.37 5.44 -6.98
C LEU A 230 -20.39 6.16 -6.09
N ASN A 231 -19.96 6.75 -4.97
CA ASN A 231 -20.84 7.51 -4.09
C ASN A 231 -21.43 8.73 -4.81
N LYS A 232 -20.61 9.48 -5.55
CA LYS A 232 -21.07 10.62 -6.35
C LYS A 232 -22.10 10.20 -7.41
N LEU A 233 -21.88 9.06 -8.06
CA LEU A 233 -22.81 8.52 -9.06
C LEU A 233 -24.13 8.08 -8.42
N PHE A 234 -24.08 7.52 -7.21
CA PHE A 234 -25.27 7.11 -6.46
C PHE A 234 -26.14 8.30 -6.02
N GLU A 235 -25.52 9.43 -5.70
CA GLU A 235 -26.23 10.66 -5.31
C GLU A 235 -26.78 11.45 -6.52
N ASP A 236 -26.28 11.18 -7.73
CA ASP A 236 -26.69 11.86 -8.95
C ASP A 236 -28.10 11.44 -9.39
N GLN A 237 -29.06 12.34 -9.18
CA GLN A 237 -30.48 12.14 -9.54
C GLN A 237 -30.72 11.98 -11.04
N VAL A 238 -29.78 12.42 -11.88
CA VAL A 238 -29.87 12.31 -13.35
C VAL A 238 -29.33 10.96 -13.83
N PHE A 239 -28.49 10.31 -13.03
CA PHE A 239 -27.92 9.03 -13.38
C PHE A 239 -29.02 7.95 -13.47
N ARG A 240 -29.18 7.39 -14.68
CA ARG A 240 -30.04 6.23 -14.91
C ARG A 240 -29.19 4.97 -14.92
N GLY A 241 -29.28 4.19 -13.85
CA GLY A 241 -28.64 2.90 -13.76
C GLY A 241 -29.17 1.90 -14.80
N TYR A 242 -28.40 0.86 -15.05
CA TYR A 242 -28.85 -0.25 -15.89
C TYR A 242 -29.94 -1.05 -15.16
N VAL A 243 -31.12 -1.16 -15.76
CA VAL A 243 -32.21 -1.99 -15.24
C VAL A 243 -32.06 -3.38 -15.83
N LEU A 244 -31.84 -4.38 -14.97
CA LEU A 244 -31.83 -5.77 -15.39
C LEU A 244 -33.25 -6.16 -15.84
N GLY A 245 -33.36 -6.57 -17.11
CA GLY A 245 -34.59 -7.19 -17.62
C GLY A 245 -34.91 -8.47 -16.84
N PHE A 246 -36.19 -8.81 -16.74
CA PHE A 246 -36.68 -9.99 -16.01
C PHE A 246 -35.96 -11.26 -16.50
N CYS A 247 -35.18 -11.89 -15.62
CA CYS A 247 -34.50 -13.15 -15.91
C CYS A 247 -34.71 -14.07 -14.70
N PRO A 248 -35.50 -15.16 -14.84
CA PRO A 248 -35.87 -16.04 -13.74
C PRO A 248 -34.70 -16.71 -13.02
N ASP A 249 -33.52 -16.75 -13.65
CA ASP A 249 -32.41 -17.62 -13.25
C ASP A 249 -31.11 -16.88 -12.92
N PHE A 250 -31.16 -15.61 -12.45
CA PHE A 250 -29.97 -15.01 -11.82
C PHE A 250 -29.80 -15.49 -10.39
N LEU A 251 -29.56 -16.79 -10.23
CA LEU A 251 -28.93 -17.34 -9.04
C LEU A 251 -27.41 -17.37 -9.30
N THR A 252 -26.72 -16.40 -8.70
CA THR A 252 -25.27 -16.41 -8.41
C THR A 252 -24.31 -16.38 -9.61
N ILE A 253 -23.61 -15.25 -9.81
CA ILE A 253 -22.34 -15.21 -10.55
C ILE A 253 -21.32 -14.30 -9.82
N ILE A 254 -20.29 -14.96 -9.27
CA ILE A 254 -18.91 -14.60 -8.84
C ILE A 254 -18.68 -13.79 -7.54
#